data_AF-A0A0N5CIK4-F1
#
_entry.id   AF-A0A0N5CIK4-F1
#
_cell.length_a   1.000
_cell.length_b   1.000
_cell.length_c   1.000
_cell.angle_alpha   90.00
_cell.angle_beta   90.00
_cell.angle_gamma   90.00
#
_symmetry.space_group_name_H-M   'P 1'
#
loop_
_entity.id
_entity.type
_entity.pdbx_description
1 polymer ?
#
loop_
_entity_poly.entity_id
_entity_poly.type
_entity_poly.pdbx_seq_one_letter_code
_entity_poly.pdbx_strand_id
1 'polypeptide(L)'
;MVILKVFLILIIILINKITVLCLPFSVYSTGVAGKLKCSLKKGRYSNPLVLISEKSHIMKEKNPITSLRIELKTSFRLSGNIRTYFKWRKPKLYVKIIHDCFVTKNQCKKMIIRQIPSEFVRRGYVIFGFFSLGYLDLARTEGQVISDNRNSKCF
;
A
#
# COMPACT_ATOMS: atom_id res chain seq x y z
N MET A 1 12.86 41.18 37.43
CA MET A 1 13.11 40.71 36.04
C MET A 1 13.67 39.28 35.93
N VAL A 2 14.39 38.75 36.93
CA VAL A 2 14.97 37.39 36.87
C VAL A 2 13.90 36.29 36.95
N ILE A 3 12.89 36.46 37.80
CA ILE A 3 11.81 35.47 38.01
C ILE A 3 11.00 35.23 36.73
N LEU A 4 10.73 36.28 35.93
CA LEU A 4 10.00 36.15 34.66
C LEU A 4 10.78 35.33 33.62
N LYS A 5 12.11 35.46 33.57
CA LYS A 5 12.97 34.68 32.67
C LYS A 5 12.98 33.20 33.05
N VAL A 6 13.02 32.88 34.35
CA VAL A 6 12.96 31.50 34.85
C VAL A 6 11.62 30.85 34.50
N PHE A 7 10.51 31.58 34.67
CA PHE A 7 9.18 31.11 34.27
C PHE A 7 9.08 30.83 32.76
N LEU A 8 9.59 31.73 31.92
CA LEU A 8 9.60 31.53 30.46
C LEU A 8 10.38 30.29 30.04
N ILE A 9 11.54 30.03 30.65
CA ILE A 9 12.36 28.84 30.36
C ILE A 9 11.60 27.56 30.75
N LEU A 10 10.96 27.54 31.94
CA LEU A 10 10.16 26.41 32.39
C LEU A 10 8.97 26.13 31.46
N ILE A 11 8.28 27.17 30.98
CA ILE A 11 7.16 27.06 30.03
C ILE A 11 7.66 26.47 28.70
N ILE A 12 8.79 26.94 28.16
CA ILE A 12 9.36 26.41 26.90
C ILE A 12 9.73 24.93 27.05
N ILE A 13 10.33 24.54 28.17
CA ILE A 13 10.68 23.14 28.44
C ILE A 13 9.42 22.27 28.55
N LEU A 14 8.38 22.75 29.25
CA LEU A 14 7.09 22.06 29.36
C LEU A 14 6.40 21.89 28.01
N ILE A 15 6.34 22.95 27.19
CA ILE A 15 5.77 22.90 25.85
C ILE A 15 6.54 21.90 24.98
N ASN A 16 7.88 21.94 24.98
CA ASN A 16 8.69 20.98 24.22
C ASN A 16 8.52 19.53 24.69
N LYS A 17 8.37 19.31 25.99
CA LYS A 17 8.18 17.95 26.53
C LYS A 17 6.78 17.41 26.20
N ILE A 18 5.77 18.27 26.20
CA ILE A 18 4.39 17.93 25.80
C ILE A 18 4.30 17.66 24.30
N THR A 19 4.94 18.48 23.45
CA THR A 19 4.88 18.29 21.99
C THR A 19 5.55 16.98 21.56
N VAL A 20 6.61 16.53 22.23
CA VAL A 20 7.28 15.24 21.93
C VAL A 20 6.44 14.03 22.36
N LEU A 21 5.73 14.09 23.50
CA LEU A 21 4.89 12.97 23.97
C LEU A 21 3.53 12.88 23.26
N CYS A 22 2.96 14.00 22.82
CA CYS A 22 1.60 14.08 22.28
C CYS A 22 1.54 14.22 20.75
N LEU A 23 2.57 13.79 20.00
CA LEU A 23 2.45 13.81 18.55
C LEU A 23 1.22 12.98 18.12
N PRO A 24 0.25 13.56 17.38
CA PRO A 24 -1.10 13.02 17.18
C PRO A 24 -1.15 11.85 16.18
N PHE A 25 -0.21 10.93 16.28
CA PHE A 25 -0.15 9.81 15.38
C PHE A 25 -1.23 8.78 15.68
N SER A 26 -1.76 8.18 14.62
CA SER A 26 -2.54 6.96 14.71
C SER A 26 -1.95 5.91 13.80
N VAL A 27 -1.91 4.69 14.31
CA VAL A 27 -1.56 3.52 13.51
C VAL A 27 -2.85 2.94 12.96
N TYR A 28 -2.82 2.57 11.69
CA TYR A 28 -3.87 1.82 11.03
C TYR A 28 -3.31 0.54 10.45
N SER A 29 -4.03 -0.56 10.65
CA SER A 29 -3.73 -1.89 10.13
C SER A 29 -4.72 -2.28 9.03
N THR A 30 -4.25 -3.06 8.07
CA THR A 30 -5.09 -3.64 7.02
C THR A 30 -4.53 -4.97 6.53
N GLY A 31 -5.41 -5.84 6.04
CA GLY A 31 -5.05 -7.10 5.39
C GLY A 31 -5.76 -7.25 4.04
N VAL A 32 -5.10 -7.90 3.08
CA VAL A 32 -5.64 -8.30 1.78
C VAL A 32 -5.29 -9.75 1.50
N ALA A 33 -6.23 -10.54 1.00
CA ALA A 33 -6.03 -11.93 0.66
C ALA A 33 -6.62 -12.24 -0.72
N GLY A 34 -6.12 -13.28 -1.38
CA GLY A 34 -6.66 -13.69 -2.67
C GLY A 34 -5.87 -14.82 -3.31
N LYS A 35 -6.21 -15.12 -4.56
CA LYS A 35 -5.52 -16.10 -5.40
C LYS A 35 -5.41 -15.54 -6.81
N LEU A 36 -4.22 -15.59 -7.41
CA LEU A 36 -3.98 -15.04 -8.74
C LEU A 36 -3.80 -16.16 -9.76
N LYS A 37 -4.32 -16.00 -10.98
CA LYS A 37 -4.03 -16.88 -12.12
C LYS A 37 -3.75 -16.07 -13.37
N CYS A 38 -3.13 -16.73 -14.34
CA CYS A 38 -2.99 -16.24 -15.70
C CYS A 38 -3.59 -17.28 -16.66
N SER A 39 -4.68 -16.96 -17.36
CA SER A 39 -5.30 -17.91 -18.30
C SER A 39 -4.61 -18.00 -19.67
N LEU A 40 -3.59 -17.18 -19.93
CA LEU A 40 -2.91 -17.17 -21.22
C LEU A 40 -2.04 -18.41 -21.37
N LYS A 41 -2.24 -19.14 -22.48
CA LYS A 41 -1.64 -20.46 -22.73
C LYS A 41 -0.15 -20.42 -23.11
N LYS A 42 0.43 -19.25 -23.39
CA LYS A 42 1.79 -19.10 -23.92
C LYS A 42 2.52 -17.91 -23.28
N GLY A 43 3.49 -18.18 -22.42
CA GLY A 43 4.41 -17.17 -21.88
C GLY A 43 5.16 -17.67 -20.64
N ARG A 44 6.43 -17.28 -20.48
CA ARG A 44 7.10 -17.29 -19.18
C ARG A 44 6.73 -15.99 -18.49
N TYR A 45 5.81 -16.05 -17.54
CA TYR A 45 5.37 -14.91 -16.75
C TYR A 45 6.19 -14.83 -15.46
N SER A 46 6.56 -13.62 -15.05
CA SER A 46 7.17 -13.40 -13.75
C SER A 46 6.13 -13.45 -12.64
N ASN A 47 6.59 -13.76 -11.43
CA ASN A 47 5.74 -13.74 -10.24
C ASN A 47 5.16 -12.33 -10.02
N PRO A 48 3.82 -12.18 -10.00
CA PRO A 48 3.17 -10.90 -9.74
C PRO A 48 3.63 -10.28 -8.42
N LEU A 49 3.75 -8.96 -8.41
CA LEU A 49 4.01 -8.17 -7.22
C LEU A 49 2.69 -7.58 -6.72
N VAL A 50 2.31 -7.91 -5.49
CA VAL A 50 1.16 -7.31 -4.80
C VAL A 50 1.67 -6.37 -3.74
N LEU A 51 1.08 -5.18 -3.65
CA LEU A 51 1.47 -4.15 -2.70
C LEU A 51 0.27 -3.43 -2.11
N ILE A 52 0.40 -2.99 -0.86
CA ILE A 52 -0.55 -2.09 -0.19
C ILE A 52 0.07 -0.69 -0.18
N SER A 53 -0.71 0.31 -0.58
CA SER A 53 -0.24 1.68 -0.83
C SER A 53 -1.27 2.72 -0.41
N GLU A 54 -0.82 3.90 0.00
CA GLU A 54 -1.69 5.08 0.19
C GLU A 54 -2.01 5.81 -1.11
N LYS A 55 -1.14 5.67 -2.12
CA LYS A 55 -1.12 6.56 -3.29
C LYS A 55 -1.62 5.81 -4.52
N SER A 56 -2.90 5.94 -4.87
CA SER A 56 -3.48 5.28 -6.05
C SER A 56 -2.79 5.62 -7.36
N HIS A 57 -2.39 6.89 -7.55
CA HIS A 57 -1.84 7.41 -8.80
C HIS A 57 -0.36 7.07 -9.05
N ILE A 58 0.39 6.67 -8.02
CA ILE A 58 1.82 6.35 -8.18
C ILE A 58 1.99 4.91 -8.62
N MET A 59 2.46 4.70 -9.85
CA MET A 59 2.68 3.36 -10.42
C MET A 59 3.81 2.60 -9.73
N LYS A 60 4.98 3.26 -9.57
CA LYS A 60 6.17 2.70 -8.94
C LYS A 60 6.44 3.45 -7.64
N GLU A 61 5.97 2.87 -6.54
CA GLU A 61 6.21 3.44 -5.22
C GLU A 61 7.49 2.89 -4.62
N LYS A 62 8.38 3.77 -4.13
CA LYS A 62 9.64 3.38 -3.48
C LYS A 62 9.39 2.67 -2.15
N ASN A 63 8.42 3.17 -1.38
CA ASN A 63 8.12 2.73 -0.03
C ASN A 63 6.61 2.43 0.09
N PRO A 64 6.10 1.33 -0.50
CA PRO A 64 4.74 0.88 -0.21
C PRO A 64 4.62 0.50 1.27
N ILE A 65 3.40 0.41 1.79
CA ILE A 65 3.14 -0.04 3.17
C ILE A 65 3.68 -1.45 3.38
N THR A 66 3.42 -2.32 2.41
CA THR A 66 3.92 -3.69 2.36
C THR A 66 3.88 -4.20 0.92
N SER A 67 4.67 -5.22 0.62
CA SER A 67 4.68 -5.86 -0.70
C SER A 67 5.06 -7.33 -0.61
N LEU A 68 4.56 -8.12 -1.57
CA LEU A 68 4.81 -9.55 -1.65
C LEU A 68 4.82 -9.99 -3.12
N ARG A 69 5.82 -10.80 -3.50
CA ARG A 69 5.82 -11.52 -4.77
C ARG A 69 5.14 -12.86 -4.58
N ILE A 70 4.23 -13.21 -5.48
CA ILE A 70 3.34 -14.36 -5.32
C ILE A 70 3.49 -15.29 -6.52
N GLU A 71 3.52 -16.58 -6.27
CA GLU A 71 3.47 -17.57 -7.32
C GLU A 71 2.03 -17.73 -7.85
N LEU A 72 1.86 -17.80 -9.17
CA LEU A 72 0.53 -17.99 -9.76
C LEU A 72 -0.12 -19.29 -9.26
N LYS A 73 -1.44 -19.27 -9.14
CA LYS A 73 -2.29 -20.36 -8.61
C LYS A 73 -2.07 -20.67 -7.13
N THR A 74 -1.28 -19.89 -6.40
CA THR A 74 -1.19 -19.97 -4.94
C THR A 74 -2.08 -18.91 -4.28
N SER A 75 -2.58 -19.24 -3.09
CA SER A 75 -3.31 -18.28 -2.26
C SER A 75 -2.32 -17.42 -1.49
N PHE A 76 -2.64 -16.14 -1.27
CA PHE A 76 -1.78 -15.23 -0.53
C PHE A 76 -2.55 -14.47 0.54
N ARG A 77 -1.80 -13.99 1.54
CA ARG A 77 -2.23 -13.03 2.55
C ARG A 77 -1.14 -11.98 2.68
N LEU A 78 -1.53 -10.72 2.58
CA LEU A 78 -0.64 -9.57 2.68
C LEU A 78 -1.24 -8.60 3.70
N SER A 79 -0.45 -8.18 4.66
CA SER A 79 -0.89 -7.25 5.69
C SER A 79 0.16 -6.20 5.98
N GLY A 80 -0.30 -5.03 6.42
CA GLY A 80 0.59 -3.92 6.72
C GLY A 80 -0.02 -2.93 7.68
N ASN A 81 0.86 -2.16 8.29
CA ASN A 81 0.52 -1.11 9.25
C ASN A 81 1.07 0.22 8.74
N ILE A 82 0.32 1.29 8.95
CA ILE A 82 0.72 2.63 8.59
C ILE A 82 0.48 3.62 9.73
N ARG A 83 1.44 4.52 9.94
CA ARG A 83 1.34 5.62 10.89
C ARG A 83 0.90 6.89 10.15
N THR A 84 -0.24 7.46 10.54
CA THR A 84 -0.74 8.72 10.00
C THR A 84 -0.65 9.83 11.04
N TYR A 85 -0.38 11.07 10.63
CA TYR A 85 -0.26 12.23 11.52
C TYR A 85 -1.62 12.74 12.03
N PHE A 86 -2.72 12.42 11.35
CA PHE A 86 -4.05 12.92 11.70
C PHE A 86 -4.91 11.81 12.30
N LYS A 87 -5.13 11.83 13.62
CA LYS A 87 -5.95 10.81 14.33
C LYS A 87 -7.34 10.63 13.74
N TRP A 88 -7.96 11.70 13.25
CA TRP A 88 -9.39 11.75 12.90
C TRP A 88 -9.71 11.23 11.49
N ARG A 89 -8.72 11.20 10.59
CA ARG A 89 -8.96 10.80 9.20
C ARG A 89 -8.40 9.42 8.95
N LYS A 90 -9.31 8.49 8.67
CA LYS A 90 -8.98 7.14 8.24
C LYS A 90 -8.28 7.18 6.87
N PRO A 91 -7.11 6.54 6.71
CA PRO A 91 -6.39 6.56 5.45
C PRO A 91 -7.15 5.77 4.38
N LYS A 92 -7.11 6.26 3.14
CA LYS A 92 -7.55 5.51 1.98
C LYS A 92 -6.39 4.64 1.51
N LEU A 93 -6.57 3.33 1.57
CA LEU A 93 -5.53 2.38 1.18
C LEU A 93 -5.96 1.64 -0.08
N TYR A 94 -4.97 1.24 -0.87
CA TYR A 94 -5.14 0.57 -2.15
C TYR A 94 -4.27 -0.67 -2.19
N VAL A 95 -4.81 -1.75 -2.74
CA VAL A 95 -4.01 -2.87 -3.22
C VAL A 95 -3.67 -2.64 -4.67
N LYS A 96 -2.40 -2.78 -5.02
CA LYS A 96 -1.94 -2.79 -6.42
C LYS A 96 -1.34 -4.14 -6.75
N ILE A 97 -1.64 -4.65 -7.93
CA ILE A 97 -1.13 -5.92 -8.45
C ILE A 97 -0.40 -5.59 -9.75
N ILE A 98 0.91 -5.80 -9.78
CA ILE A 98 1.76 -5.57 -10.93
C ILE A 98 2.17 -6.91 -11.51
N HIS A 99 1.92 -7.13 -12.80
CA HIS A 99 2.20 -8.41 -13.47
C HIS A 99 2.51 -8.24 -14.95
N ASP A 100 3.04 -9.27 -15.59
CA ASP A 100 3.32 -9.34 -17.04
C ASP A 100 2.40 -10.34 -17.78
N CYS A 101 1.37 -10.86 -17.11
CA CYS A 101 0.34 -11.71 -17.73
C CYS A 101 -0.54 -10.94 -18.74
N PHE A 102 -0.05 -10.74 -19.96
CA PHE A 102 -0.79 -10.30 -21.14
C PHE A 102 -0.10 -10.78 -22.43
N VAL A 103 -0.74 -10.62 -23.59
CA VAL A 103 -0.34 -11.30 -24.85
C VAL A 103 1.00 -10.77 -25.40
N THR A 104 1.31 -9.50 -25.19
CA THR A 104 2.50 -8.82 -25.73
C THR A 104 3.74 -9.09 -24.88
N LYS A 105 4.82 -9.57 -25.50
CA LYS A 105 6.11 -9.90 -24.86
C LYS A 105 7.00 -8.69 -24.52
N ASN A 106 6.47 -7.46 -24.59
CA ASN A 106 7.28 -6.27 -24.34
C ASN A 106 7.63 -6.18 -22.85
N GLN A 107 8.63 -5.36 -22.48
CA GLN A 107 9.01 -5.03 -21.08
C GLN A 107 7.92 -4.25 -20.31
N CYS A 108 6.67 -4.42 -20.71
CA CYS A 108 5.50 -3.79 -20.16
C CYS A 108 4.99 -4.65 -19.00
N LYS A 109 4.33 -4.00 -18.07
CA LYS A 109 3.59 -4.64 -16.99
C LYS A 109 2.19 -4.06 -16.98
N LYS A 110 1.23 -4.78 -16.43
CA LYS A 110 -0.10 -4.26 -16.13
C LYS A 110 -0.22 -4.08 -14.63
N MET A 111 -0.83 -2.99 -14.22
CA MET A 111 -1.12 -2.65 -12.84
C MET A 111 -2.63 -2.60 -12.62
N ILE A 112 -3.13 -3.49 -11.77
CA ILE A 112 -4.51 -3.50 -11.31
C ILE A 112 -4.54 -2.76 -9.96
N ILE A 113 -5.45 -1.81 -9.79
CA ILE A 113 -5.62 -1.08 -8.53
C ILE A 113 -7.02 -1.32 -8.01
N ARG A 114 -7.14 -1.67 -6.74
CA ARG A 114 -8.43 -1.69 -6.03
C ARG A 114 -8.30 -0.95 -4.71
N GLN A 115 -9.29 -0.12 -4.40
CA GLN A 115 -9.38 0.49 -3.08
C GLN A 115 -9.75 -0.60 -2.06
N ILE A 116 -9.05 -0.62 -0.92
CA ILE A 116 -9.40 -1.47 0.20
C ILE A 116 -10.60 -0.81 0.89
N PRO A 117 -11.73 -1.52 1.05
CA PRO A 117 -12.90 -0.98 1.71
C PRO A 117 -12.56 -0.55 3.14
N SER A 118 -13.18 0.54 3.59
CA SER A 118 -12.76 1.20 4.82
C SER A 118 -12.91 0.26 6.03
N GLU A 119 -13.92 -0.60 6.06
CA GLU A 119 -14.19 -1.58 7.12
C GLU A 119 -13.01 -2.53 7.42
N PHE A 120 -12.13 -2.76 6.44
CA PHE A 120 -10.90 -3.56 6.57
C PHE A 120 -9.67 -2.76 7.01
N VAL A 121 -9.77 -1.43 7.07
CA VAL A 121 -8.73 -0.55 7.61
C VAL A 121 -9.12 -0.24 9.05
N ARG A 122 -8.35 -0.69 10.04
CA ARG A 122 -8.69 -0.52 11.46
C ARG A 122 -7.60 0.23 12.19
N ARG A 123 -7.97 0.97 13.23
CA ARG A 123 -7.02 1.69 14.06
C ARG A 123 -6.35 0.72 15.03
N GLY A 124 -5.05 0.85 15.21
CA GLY A 124 -4.21 -0.04 16.01
C GLY A 124 -3.34 -0.97 15.17
N TYR A 125 -2.61 -1.86 15.83
CA TYR A 125 -1.65 -2.78 15.21
C TYR A 125 -2.27 -4.15 14.87
N VAL A 126 -3.48 -4.44 15.38
CA VAL A 126 -4.14 -5.73 15.21
C VAL A 126 -4.93 -5.74 13.92
N ILE A 127 -4.75 -6.77 13.10
CA ILE A 127 -5.51 -7.00 11.87
C ILE A 127 -6.72 -7.86 12.23
N PHE A 128 -7.92 -7.31 12.02
CA PHE A 128 -9.18 -8.01 12.33
C PHE A 128 -9.71 -8.86 11.17
N GLY A 129 -9.22 -8.62 9.95
CA GLY A 129 -9.70 -9.33 8.77
C GLY A 129 -8.91 -8.98 7.53
N PHE A 130 -9.15 -9.76 6.48
CA PHE A 130 -8.51 -9.57 5.17
C PHE A 130 -9.58 -9.24 4.14
N PHE A 131 -9.40 -8.12 3.43
CA PHE A 131 -10.17 -7.81 2.25
C PHE A 131 -9.89 -8.87 1.18
N SER A 132 -10.92 -9.58 0.74
CA SER A 132 -10.78 -10.65 -0.25
C SER A 132 -10.81 -10.09 -1.67
N LEU A 133 -9.74 -10.37 -2.43
CA LEU A 133 -9.69 -10.15 -3.88
C LEU A 133 -10.31 -11.32 -4.67
N GLY A 134 -10.70 -12.40 -3.97
CA GLY A 134 -11.20 -13.61 -4.60
C GLY A 134 -10.15 -14.30 -5.48
N TYR A 135 -10.63 -14.99 -6.51
CA TYR A 135 -9.80 -15.64 -7.51
C TYR A 135 -9.71 -14.79 -8.78
N LEU A 136 -8.56 -14.13 -8.97
CA LEU A 136 -8.39 -13.12 -10.01
C LEU A 136 -7.61 -13.66 -11.21
N ASP A 137 -8.18 -13.52 -12.39
CA ASP A 137 -7.50 -13.80 -13.66
C ASP A 137 -6.80 -12.54 -14.16
N LEU A 138 -5.49 -12.48 -14.02
CA LEU A 138 -4.67 -11.33 -14.39
C LEU A 138 -4.76 -10.99 -15.88
N ALA A 139 -4.98 -11.99 -16.74
CA ALA A 139 -5.10 -11.79 -18.18
C ALA A 139 -6.35 -10.99 -18.54
N ARG A 140 -7.46 -11.27 -17.85
CA ARG A 140 -8.79 -10.74 -18.15
C ARG A 140 -9.17 -9.53 -17.30
N THR A 141 -8.40 -9.26 -16.26
CA THR A 141 -8.67 -8.13 -15.38
C THR A 141 -8.17 -6.84 -16.03
N GLU A 142 -9.03 -5.82 -16.02
CA GLU A 142 -8.68 -4.48 -16.45
C GLU A 142 -7.63 -3.87 -15.52
N GLY A 143 -6.71 -3.12 -16.11
CA GLY A 143 -5.62 -2.48 -15.39
C GLY A 143 -4.85 -1.56 -16.31
N GLN A 144 -4.08 -0.66 -15.71
CA GLN A 144 -3.27 0.29 -16.42
C GLN A 144 -1.98 -0.36 -16.92
N VAL A 145 -1.65 -0.20 -18.19
CA VAL A 145 -0.37 -0.65 -18.74
C VAL A 145 0.72 0.33 -18.27
N ILE A 146 1.81 -0.23 -17.75
CA ILE A 146 2.97 0.51 -17.24
C ILE A 146 4.23 -0.03 -17.92
N SER A 147 5.19 0.85 -18.14
CA SER A 147 6.48 0.49 -18.71
C SER A 147 7.53 0.33 -17.60
N ASP A 148 8.42 -0.66 -17.71
CA ASP A 148 9.54 -0.75 -16.76
C ASP A 148 10.58 0.37 -16.97
N ASN A 149 10.74 0.84 -18.22
CA ASN A 149 11.68 1.88 -18.61
C ASN A 149 10.95 3.12 -19.16
N ARG A 150 11.41 4.34 -18.86
CA ARG A 150 10.81 5.58 -19.38
C ARG A 150 10.86 5.66 -20.91
N ASN A 151 11.78 4.93 -21.54
CA ASN A 151 12.00 4.96 -22.98
C ASN A 151 11.26 3.86 -23.75
N SER A 152 10.69 2.83 -23.08
CA SER A 152 9.91 1.80 -23.77
C SER A 152 8.45 2.21 -23.88
N LYS A 153 7.95 2.34 -25.10
CA LYS A 153 6.53 2.54 -25.36
C LYS A 153 5.79 1.22 -25.24
N CYS A 154 4.76 1.21 -24.40
CA CYS A 154 3.78 0.14 -24.33
C CYS A 154 2.56 0.61 -25.12
N PHE A 155 2.21 -0.11 -26.19
CA PHE A 155 1.05 0.13 -27.02
C PHE A 155 -0.07 -0.82 -26.62
#